data_AF-X5DC28-F1
#
_entry.id   AF-X5DC28-F1
#
_cell.length_a   1.000
_cell.length_b   1.000
_cell.length_c   1.000
_cell.angle_alpha   90.00
_cell.angle_beta   90.00
_cell.angle_gamma   90.00
#
_symmetry.space_group_name_H-M   'P 1'
#
loop_
_entity.id
_entity.type
_entity.pdbx_description
1 polymer ?
#
loop_
_entity_poly.entity_id
_entity_poly.type
_entity_poly.pdbx_seq_one_letter_code
_entity_poly.pdbx_strand_id
1 'polypeptide(L)'
;MFALADGALTDCVLEWDLPLPVLVAGTLRHATLSCLLSLRRVDPDLHLALHLDGAVYESARAERDFNAALAAVQRILPDGVRIQTCVACAFSDYFPAPGRGLSGGLACFRGAKDAYRGSAGEDDVLDLWDQRSGFVQEVWSCREFEVRPADGAGTGHRGAFPLELA
;
A
#
# COMPACT_ATOMS: atom_id res chain seq x y z
N MET A 1 30.61 -1.68 -0.99
CA MET A 1 30.24 -1.24 0.38
C MET A 1 29.27 -0.09 0.19
N PHE A 2 28.07 -0.15 0.78
CA PHE A 2 27.12 0.96 0.70
C PHE A 2 27.60 2.10 1.60
N ALA A 3 27.46 3.34 1.14
CA ALA A 3 27.66 4.51 1.98
C ALA A 3 26.40 4.69 2.83
N LEU A 4 26.59 4.95 4.12
CA LEU A 4 25.53 5.43 4.98
C LEU A 4 25.71 6.93 5.18
N ALA A 5 24.64 7.70 4.98
CA ALA A 5 24.57 9.09 5.42
C ALA A 5 23.72 9.12 6.68
N ASP A 6 24.28 9.58 7.80
CA ASP A 6 23.62 9.60 9.11
C ASP A 6 22.98 8.26 9.53
N GLY A 7 23.61 7.15 9.13
CA GLY A 7 23.12 5.80 9.41
C GLY A 7 22.04 5.29 8.45
N ALA A 8 21.62 6.07 7.47
CA ALA A 8 20.66 5.69 6.43
C ALA A 8 21.35 5.28 5.12
N LEU A 9 20.77 4.29 4.41
CA LEU A 9 21.20 3.92 3.07
C LEU A 9 20.98 5.10 2.11
N THR A 10 22.02 5.44 1.36
CA THR A 10 21.99 6.49 0.34
C THR A 10 22.81 6.07 -0.88
N ASP A 11 22.58 6.73 -2.01
CA ASP A 11 23.33 6.54 -3.26
C ASP A 11 23.41 5.07 -3.71
N CYS A 12 22.31 4.34 -3.56
CA CYS A 12 22.23 2.94 -3.94
C CYS A 12 20.96 2.62 -4.72
N VAL A 13 20.98 1.46 -5.36
CA VAL A 13 19.81 0.86 -6.00
C VAL A 13 19.54 -0.44 -5.27
N LEU A 14 18.31 -0.61 -4.83
CA LEU A 14 17.82 -1.83 -4.20
C LEU A 14 16.86 -2.51 -5.18
N GLU A 15 17.09 -3.78 -5.43
CA GLU A 15 16.25 -4.62 -6.28
C GLU A 15 15.93 -5.90 -5.53
N TRP A 16 14.64 -6.25 -5.44
CA TRP A 16 14.19 -7.44 -4.74
C TRP A 16 12.80 -7.89 -5.20
N ASP A 17 12.49 -9.16 -4.96
CA ASP A 17 11.18 -9.74 -5.23
C ASP A 17 10.45 -10.05 -3.92
N LEU A 18 9.14 -9.78 -3.89
CA LEU A 18 8.25 -10.09 -2.79
C LEU A 18 7.08 -10.97 -3.28
N PRO A 19 6.80 -12.12 -2.66
CA PRO A 19 5.55 -12.82 -2.91
C PRO A 19 4.40 -12.02 -2.30
N LEU A 20 3.33 -11.79 -3.06
CA LEU A 20 2.10 -11.18 -2.52
C LEU A 20 0.84 -11.89 -3.00
N PRO A 21 -0.22 -11.91 -2.18
CA PRO A 21 -1.50 -12.46 -2.60
C PRO A 21 -2.27 -11.48 -3.50
N VAL A 22 -2.93 -12.03 -4.51
CA VAL A 22 -3.86 -11.32 -5.41
C VAL A 22 -5.19 -12.07 -5.43
N LEU A 23 -6.29 -11.36 -5.30
CA LEU A 23 -7.64 -11.89 -5.52
C LEU A 23 -7.96 -11.82 -7.01
N VAL A 24 -8.23 -12.96 -7.63
CA VAL A 24 -8.64 -13.10 -9.03
C VAL A 24 -10.04 -13.71 -9.05
N ALA A 25 -11.04 -12.90 -9.41
CA ALA A 25 -12.46 -13.28 -9.36
C ALA A 25 -12.84 -13.92 -8.00
N GLY A 26 -12.38 -13.32 -6.90
CA GLY A 26 -12.61 -13.78 -5.53
C GLY A 26 -11.74 -14.96 -5.07
N THR A 27 -10.90 -15.52 -5.95
CA THR A 27 -9.99 -16.62 -5.60
C THR A 27 -8.59 -16.10 -5.33
N LEU A 28 -7.96 -16.55 -4.25
CA LEU A 28 -6.57 -16.21 -3.94
C LEU A 28 -5.60 -16.83 -4.95
N ARG A 29 -4.65 -16.02 -5.42
CA ARG A 29 -3.51 -16.39 -6.25
C ARG A 29 -2.24 -15.81 -5.65
N HIS A 30 -1.11 -16.46 -5.93
CA HIS A 30 0.20 -15.95 -5.58
C HIS A 30 0.79 -15.23 -6.78
N ALA A 31 1.22 -13.99 -6.56
CA ALA A 31 1.97 -13.19 -7.52
C ALA A 31 3.35 -12.85 -6.96
N THR A 32 4.25 -12.44 -7.83
CA THR A 32 5.53 -11.85 -7.44
C THR A 32 5.51 -10.36 -7.74
N LEU A 33 5.85 -9.54 -6.76
CA LEU A 33 6.08 -8.12 -6.93
C LEU A 33 7.59 -7.87 -6.97
N SER A 34 8.10 -7.54 -8.14
CA SER A 34 9.47 -7.07 -8.30
C SER A 34 9.52 -5.57 -7.99
N CYS A 35 10.46 -5.21 -7.12
CA CYS A 35 10.66 -3.87 -6.61
C CYS A 35 12.03 -3.36 -7.05
N LEU A 36 12.08 -2.16 -7.64
CA LEU A 36 13.30 -1.46 -7.94
C LEU A 36 13.23 -0.06 -7.31
N LEU A 37 14.12 0.22 -6.37
CA LEU A 37 14.19 1.47 -5.63
C LEU A 37 15.56 2.12 -5.85
N SER A 38 15.57 3.34 -6.39
CA SER A 38 16.76 4.16 -6.53
C SER A 38 16.79 5.25 -5.46
N LEU A 39 17.84 5.24 -4.63
CA LEU A 39 18.13 6.24 -3.59
C LEU A 39 19.25 7.21 -4.00
N ARG A 40 19.53 7.31 -5.31
CA ARG A 40 20.60 8.19 -5.86
C ARG A 40 20.19 9.66 -5.94
N ARG A 41 18.92 9.96 -5.72
CA ARG A 41 18.33 11.30 -5.76
C ARG A 41 17.71 11.61 -4.39
N VAL A 42 17.49 12.90 -4.13
CA VAL A 42 16.82 13.36 -2.90
C VAL A 42 15.42 12.74 -2.80
N ASP A 43 14.68 12.73 -3.90
CA ASP A 43 13.42 12.02 -4.01
C ASP A 43 13.69 10.61 -4.58
N PRO A 44 13.26 9.53 -3.91
CA PRO A 44 13.46 8.18 -4.39
C PRO A 44 12.66 7.93 -5.68
N ASP A 45 13.26 7.21 -6.63
CA ASP A 45 12.52 6.67 -7.78
C ASP A 45 12.15 5.21 -7.47
N LEU A 46 10.85 4.92 -7.36
CA LEU A 46 10.32 3.57 -7.18
C LEU A 46 9.68 3.06 -8.47
N HIS A 47 9.97 1.81 -8.82
CA HIS A 47 9.31 1.05 -9.87
C HIS A 47 8.83 -0.29 -9.33
N LEU A 48 7.59 -0.65 -9.62
CA LEU A 48 6.99 -1.93 -9.27
C LEU A 48 6.54 -2.68 -10.53
N ALA A 49 6.81 -3.98 -10.57
CA ALA A 49 6.28 -4.89 -11.58
C ALA A 49 5.60 -6.08 -10.89
N LEU A 50 4.30 -6.26 -11.13
CA LEU A 50 3.54 -7.39 -10.64
C LEU A 50 3.48 -8.49 -11.70
N HIS A 51 4.06 -9.64 -11.37
CA HIS A 51 4.03 -10.86 -12.17
C HIS A 51 2.88 -11.75 -11.69
N LEU A 52 1.88 -11.97 -12.55
CA LEU A 52 0.69 -12.77 -12.24
C LEU A 52 0.31 -13.61 -13.46
N ASP A 53 0.25 -14.93 -13.30
CA ASP A 53 -0.18 -15.88 -14.33
C ASP A 53 0.54 -15.71 -15.69
N GLY A 54 1.82 -15.34 -15.65
CA GLY A 54 2.66 -15.11 -16.84
C GLY A 54 2.53 -13.72 -17.47
N ALA A 55 1.62 -12.87 -16.98
CA ALA A 55 1.53 -11.46 -17.35
C ALA A 55 2.33 -10.58 -16.39
N VAL A 56 2.71 -9.38 -16.86
CA VAL A 56 3.43 -8.36 -16.09
C VAL A 56 2.68 -7.05 -16.13
N TYR A 57 2.46 -6.43 -14.96
CA TYR A 57 1.77 -5.15 -14.80
C TYR A 57 2.68 -4.18 -14.06
N GLU A 58 3.02 -3.05 -14.67
CA GLU A 58 4.06 -2.16 -14.18
C GLU A 58 3.54 -0.77 -13.80
N SER A 59 4.12 -0.19 -12.74
CA SER A 59 3.96 1.23 -12.41
C SER A 59 4.80 2.12 -13.35
N ALA A 60 4.74 3.44 -13.16
CA ALA A 60 5.77 4.30 -13.74
C ALA A 60 7.15 4.01 -13.09
N ARG A 61 8.23 4.41 -13.78
CA ARG A 61 9.61 4.19 -13.30
C ARG A 61 10.04 5.10 -12.14
N ALA A 62 9.25 6.14 -11.84
CA ALA A 62 9.57 7.19 -10.88
C ALA A 62 8.35 7.47 -9.98
N GLU A 63 7.75 6.40 -9.45
CA GLU A 63 6.74 6.54 -8.40
C GLU A 63 7.39 7.04 -7.11
N ARG A 64 6.67 7.87 -6.36
CA ARG A 64 7.20 8.51 -5.14
C ARG A 64 7.24 7.56 -3.94
N ASP A 65 6.27 6.66 -3.88
CA ASP A 65 6.08 5.78 -2.73
C ASP A 65 5.32 4.48 -3.10
N PHE A 66 5.29 3.53 -2.17
CA PHE A 66 4.64 2.23 -2.39
C PHE A 66 3.12 2.32 -2.60
N ASN A 67 2.45 3.33 -2.06
CA ASN A 67 1.00 3.46 -2.28
C ASN A 67 0.73 3.90 -3.72
N ALA A 68 1.40 4.97 -4.17
CA ALA A 68 1.26 5.48 -5.52
C ALA A 68 1.58 4.39 -6.55
N ALA A 69 2.68 3.65 -6.34
CA ALA A 69 3.08 2.56 -7.22
C ALA A 69 2.08 1.39 -7.22
N LEU A 70 1.61 0.93 -6.05
CA LEU A 70 0.61 -0.14 -5.97
C LEU A 70 -0.74 0.30 -6.54
N ALA A 71 -1.14 1.56 -6.36
CA ALA A 71 -2.33 2.13 -6.97
C ALA A 71 -2.21 2.19 -8.49
N ALA A 72 -1.04 2.56 -9.02
CA ALA A 72 -0.76 2.53 -10.46
C ALA A 72 -0.89 1.12 -11.04
N VAL A 73 -0.28 0.12 -10.39
CA VAL A 73 -0.42 -1.29 -10.77
C VAL A 73 -1.90 -1.71 -10.70
N GLN A 74 -2.60 -1.41 -9.61
CA GLN A 74 -4.01 -1.80 -9.45
C GLN A 74 -4.93 -1.22 -10.54
N ARG A 75 -4.65 0.00 -11.03
CA ARG A 75 -5.45 0.66 -12.08
C ARG A 75 -5.33 -0.03 -13.44
N ILE A 76 -4.23 -0.73 -13.71
CA ILE A 76 -4.01 -1.42 -15.00
C ILE A 76 -4.32 -2.92 -14.93
N LEU A 77 -4.67 -3.44 -13.74
CA LEU A 77 -5.08 -4.84 -13.60
C LEU A 77 -6.44 -5.08 -14.27
N PRO A 78 -6.69 -6.30 -14.79
CA PRO A 78 -7.98 -6.66 -15.34
C PRO A 78 -9.12 -6.56 -14.31
N ASP A 79 -10.34 -6.43 -14.81
CA ASP A 79 -11.54 -6.46 -13.95
C ASP A 79 -11.59 -7.74 -13.11
N GLY A 80 -12.01 -7.59 -11.86
CA GLY A 80 -12.05 -8.68 -10.89
C GLY A 80 -10.69 -9.11 -10.33
N VAL A 81 -9.60 -8.44 -10.70
CA VAL A 81 -8.27 -8.65 -10.12
C VAL A 81 -7.97 -7.55 -9.09
N ARG A 82 -7.61 -7.93 -7.87
CA ARG A 82 -7.32 -7.01 -6.75
C ARG A 82 -6.10 -7.43 -5.97
N ILE A 83 -5.18 -6.50 -5.73
CA ILE A 83 -4.02 -6.72 -4.87
C ILE A 83 -4.52 -6.89 -3.42
N GLN A 84 -4.05 -7.93 -2.72
CA GLN A 84 -4.42 -8.20 -1.34
C GLN A 84 -3.32 -7.74 -0.38
N THR A 85 -3.13 -6.43 -0.26
CA THR A 85 -2.11 -5.84 0.63
C THR A 85 -2.72 -4.79 1.55
N CYS A 86 -1.99 -4.40 2.59
CA CYS A 86 -2.49 -3.48 3.60
C CYS A 86 -2.92 -2.17 2.98
N VAL A 87 -2.28 -1.63 1.95
CA VAL A 87 -2.74 -0.40 1.31
C VAL A 87 -4.16 -0.49 0.74
N ALA A 88 -4.54 -1.65 0.20
CA ALA A 88 -5.85 -1.96 -0.36
C ALA A 88 -6.86 -2.52 0.66
N CYS A 89 -6.45 -2.65 1.92
CA CYS A 89 -7.28 -3.18 2.99
C CYS A 89 -8.26 -2.12 3.51
N ALA A 90 -9.49 -2.55 3.80
CA ALA A 90 -10.53 -1.73 4.42
C ALA A 90 -10.16 -1.24 5.82
N PHE A 91 -9.19 -1.83 6.51
CA PHE A 91 -8.85 -1.50 7.91
C PHE A 91 -7.43 -1.01 8.09
N SER A 92 -6.90 -0.28 7.10
CA SER A 92 -5.59 0.36 7.24
C SER A 92 -5.67 1.83 6.83
N ASP A 93 -5.04 2.71 7.58
CA ASP A 93 -5.04 4.12 7.20
C ASP A 93 -3.73 4.82 7.54
N TYR A 94 -3.43 5.91 6.84
CA TYR A 94 -2.35 6.80 7.25
C TYR A 94 -2.80 7.68 8.38
N PHE A 95 -1.82 8.18 9.13
CA PHE A 95 -2.09 9.27 10.04
C PHE A 95 -2.53 10.47 9.19
N PRO A 96 -3.66 11.13 9.52
CA PRO A 96 -4.11 12.32 8.79
C PRO A 96 -3.18 13.52 9.04
N ALA A 97 -2.04 13.51 8.37
CA ALA A 97 -1.05 14.57 8.42
C ALA A 97 -0.31 14.66 7.08
N PRO A 98 0.18 15.85 6.72
CA PRO A 98 0.98 16.02 5.52
C PRO A 98 2.32 15.30 5.64
N GLY A 99 2.80 14.80 4.51
CA GLY A 99 4.11 14.17 4.40
C GLY A 99 4.04 12.68 4.70
N ARG A 100 4.17 11.89 3.64
CA ARG A 100 4.28 10.45 3.73
C ARG A 100 5.64 9.98 3.26
N GLY A 101 6.25 9.08 4.03
CA GLY A 101 7.51 8.44 3.65
C GLY A 101 7.31 7.40 2.54
N LEU A 102 8.41 6.81 2.10
CA LEU A 102 8.43 5.78 1.05
C LEU A 102 7.52 4.58 1.37
N SER A 103 7.52 4.11 2.62
CA SER A 103 6.73 2.97 3.10
C SER A 103 6.63 2.95 4.64
N GLY A 104 5.67 2.19 5.19
CA GLY A 104 5.63 1.78 6.60
C GLY A 104 4.75 2.63 7.51
N GLY A 105 3.94 3.53 6.95
CA GLY A 105 3.15 4.50 7.71
C GLY A 105 1.71 4.09 8.02
N LEU A 106 1.24 2.91 7.58
CA LEU A 106 -0.16 2.52 7.75
C LEU A 106 -0.44 2.05 9.18
N ALA A 107 -1.40 2.66 9.86
CA ALA A 107 -2.03 2.09 11.05
C ALA A 107 -2.97 0.95 10.64
N CYS A 108 -2.93 -0.17 11.37
CA CYS A 108 -3.83 -1.30 11.16
C CYS A 108 -4.94 -1.30 12.21
N PHE A 109 -6.19 -1.27 11.78
CA PHE A 109 -7.39 -1.27 12.63
C PHE A 109 -8.07 -2.65 12.71
N ARG A 110 -7.34 -3.74 12.47
CA ARG A 110 -7.89 -5.11 12.54
C ARG A 110 -8.52 -5.47 13.89
N GLY A 111 -8.07 -4.83 14.98
CA GLY A 111 -8.65 -4.98 16.33
C GLY A 111 -9.89 -4.13 16.58
N ALA A 112 -10.22 -3.19 15.68
CA ALA A 112 -11.30 -2.23 15.80
C ALA A 112 -12.17 -2.20 14.52
N LYS A 113 -12.33 -3.34 13.84
CA LYS A 113 -13.03 -3.44 12.55
C LYS A 113 -14.44 -2.83 12.59
N ASP A 114 -15.21 -3.16 13.61
CA ASP A 114 -16.61 -2.71 13.72
C ASP A 114 -16.70 -1.19 13.85
N ALA A 115 -15.79 -0.58 14.62
CA ALA A 115 -15.71 0.88 14.73
C ALA A 115 -15.25 1.51 13.40
N TYR A 116 -14.24 0.92 12.75
CA TYR A 116 -13.69 1.44 11.50
C TYR A 116 -14.68 1.32 10.32
N ARG A 117 -15.60 0.34 10.30
CA ARG A 117 -16.62 0.25 9.23
C ARG A 117 -17.51 1.49 9.13
N GLY A 118 -17.64 2.24 10.23
CA GLY A 118 -18.39 3.49 10.26
C GLY A 118 -17.59 4.73 9.87
N SER A 119 -16.26 4.64 9.73
CA SER A 119 -15.41 5.82 9.55
C SER A 119 -15.34 6.30 8.10
N ALA A 120 -15.50 7.60 7.89
CA ALA A 120 -15.29 8.27 6.62
C ALA A 120 -14.63 9.64 6.85
N GLY A 121 -13.43 9.82 6.28
CA GLY A 121 -12.69 11.06 6.40
C GLY A 121 -11.71 11.10 7.57
N GLU A 122 -11.09 12.27 7.71
CA GLU A 122 -9.97 12.55 8.63
C GLU A 122 -10.37 12.40 10.11
N ASP A 123 -11.40 13.12 10.53
CA ASP A 123 -11.81 13.22 11.94
C ASP A 123 -12.15 11.84 12.52
N ASP A 124 -12.93 11.04 11.79
CA ASP A 124 -13.30 9.68 12.23
C ASP A 124 -12.08 8.76 12.40
N VAL A 125 -11.05 8.91 11.56
CA VAL A 125 -9.83 8.10 11.66
C VAL A 125 -8.95 8.56 12.82
N LEU A 126 -8.90 9.87 13.10
CA LEU A 126 -8.20 10.42 14.26
C LEU A 126 -8.81 9.90 15.57
N ASP A 127 -10.14 9.86 15.68
CA ASP A 127 -10.85 9.36 16.86
C ASP A 127 -10.57 7.87 17.14
N LEU A 128 -10.27 7.10 16.09
CA LEU A 128 -9.93 5.68 16.20
C LEU A 128 -8.44 5.41 16.38
N TRP A 129 -7.57 6.43 16.27
CA TRP A 129 -6.13 6.23 16.09
C TRP A 129 -5.48 5.39 17.19
N ASP A 130 -5.87 5.61 18.44
CA ASP A 130 -5.33 4.88 19.60
C ASP A 130 -5.87 3.44 19.75
N GLN A 131 -6.87 3.07 18.95
CA GLN A 131 -7.40 1.71 18.86
C GLN A 131 -6.68 0.86 17.80
N ARG A 132 -5.68 1.42 17.10
CA ARG A 132 -4.88 0.68 16.12
C ARG A 132 -4.15 -0.49 16.77
N SER A 133 -4.08 -1.60 16.06
CA SER A 133 -3.31 -2.79 16.43
C SER A 133 -1.80 -2.65 16.21
N GLY A 134 -1.35 -1.55 15.60
CA GLY A 134 0.04 -1.26 15.30
C GLY A 134 0.23 -0.68 13.90
N PHE A 135 1.49 -0.45 13.52
CA PHE A 135 1.87 0.00 12.18
C PHE A 135 2.23 -1.18 11.27
N VAL A 136 1.92 -1.06 9.99
CA VAL A 136 2.19 -2.05 8.94
C VAL A 136 2.72 -1.36 7.67
N GLN A 137 3.41 -2.12 6.83
CA GLN A 137 3.81 -1.68 5.50
C GLN A 137 2.68 -1.86 4.50
N GLU A 138 2.71 -1.06 3.43
CA GLU A 138 1.74 -1.04 2.35
C GLU A 138 1.62 -2.38 1.64
N VAL A 139 2.77 -3.04 1.44
CA VAL A 139 2.91 -4.34 0.78
C VAL A 139 2.56 -5.53 1.69
N TRP A 140 2.37 -5.30 3.00
CA TRP A 140 2.07 -6.38 3.93
C TRP A 140 0.70 -7.01 3.64
N SER A 141 0.50 -8.28 3.95
CA SER A 141 -0.81 -8.92 3.88
C SER A 141 -1.05 -9.79 5.10
N CYS A 142 -2.32 -9.88 5.53
CA CYS A 142 -2.71 -10.76 6.61
C CYS A 142 -4.09 -11.38 6.34
N ARG A 143 -4.42 -12.42 7.11
CA ARG A 143 -5.70 -13.13 7.01
C ARG A 143 -6.95 -12.28 7.32
N GLU A 144 -6.76 -11.14 7.97
CA GLU A 144 -7.85 -10.23 8.37
C GLU A 144 -8.22 -9.22 7.26
N PHE A 145 -7.56 -9.32 6.10
CA PHE A 145 -7.80 -8.45 4.96
C PHE A 145 -9.27 -8.49 4.53
N GLU A 146 -9.85 -7.30 4.35
CA GLU A 146 -11.12 -7.09 3.66
C GLU A 146 -10.87 -6.04 2.60
N VAL A 147 -11.50 -6.18 1.43
CA VAL A 147 -11.33 -5.24 0.32
C VAL A 147 -11.86 -3.88 0.74
N ARG A 148 -11.05 -2.83 0.57
CA ARG A 148 -11.49 -1.45 0.80
C ARG A 148 -12.73 -1.11 -0.05
N PRO A 149 -13.79 -0.51 0.54
CA PRO A 149 -14.96 -0.06 -0.22
C PRO A 149 -14.58 0.94 -1.33
N ALA A 150 -15.40 0.97 -2.39
CA ALA A 150 -15.20 1.87 -3.52
C ALA A 150 -15.65 3.32 -3.23
N ASP A 151 -16.50 3.51 -2.21
CA ASP A 151 -17.00 4.78 -1.72
C ASP A 151 -17.58 4.63 -0.29
N GLY A 152 -17.91 5.76 0.33
CA GLY A 152 -18.69 5.81 1.57
C GLY A 152 -17.94 5.41 2.85
N ALA A 153 -18.70 4.92 3.84
CA ALA A 153 -18.14 4.52 5.12
C ALA A 153 -17.20 3.31 4.98
N GLY A 154 -16.13 3.29 5.78
CA GLY A 154 -15.06 2.30 5.70
C GLY A 154 -14.00 2.63 4.63
N THR A 155 -14.13 3.72 3.86
CA THR A 155 -13.01 4.24 3.06
C THR A 155 -11.97 4.99 3.89
N GLY A 156 -12.30 5.33 5.14
CA GLY A 156 -11.40 6.07 6.02
C GLY A 156 -10.99 7.42 5.45
N HIS A 157 -9.83 7.91 5.86
CA HIS A 157 -9.33 9.24 5.50
C HIS A 157 -8.82 9.30 4.05
N ARG A 158 -8.16 8.23 3.59
CA ARG A 158 -7.56 8.16 2.24
C ARG A 158 -8.56 8.05 1.10
N GLY A 159 -9.81 7.71 1.38
CA GLY A 159 -10.79 7.38 0.35
C GLY A 159 -10.55 6.00 -0.26
N ALA A 160 -11.18 5.73 -1.41
CA ALA A 160 -11.16 4.42 -2.04
C ALA A 160 -9.82 4.11 -2.72
N PHE A 161 -9.35 2.86 -2.63
CA PHE A 161 -8.18 2.40 -3.39
C PHE A 161 -8.64 1.79 -4.73
N PRO A 162 -8.00 2.11 -5.88
CA PRO A 162 -6.77 2.90 -6.07
C PRO A 162 -6.99 4.39 -6.39
N LEU A 163 -8.16 4.94 -6.05
CA LEU A 163 -8.57 6.32 -6.37
C LEU A 163 -8.39 7.26 -5.18
N GLU A 164 -7.36 7.03 -4.38
CA GLU A 164 -7.17 7.71 -3.11
C GLU A 164 -7.00 9.22 -3.32
N LEU A 165 -7.48 10.01 -2.35
CA LEU A 165 -7.36 11.46 -2.38
C LEU A 165 -5.89 11.83 -2.14
N ALA A 166 -5.34 12.66 -3.02
CA ALA A 166 -3.94 13.11 -2.98
C ALA A 166 -3.69 14.18 -1.92
#